data_AF-A0A6G0W1Z5-F1
#
_entry.id   AF-A0A6G0W1Z5-F1
#
_cell.length_a   1.000
_cell.length_b   1.000
_cell.length_c   1.000
_cell.angle_alpha   90.00
_cell.angle_beta   90.00
_cell.angle_gamma   90.00
#
_symmetry.space_group_name_H-M   'P 1'
#
loop_
_entity.id
_entity.type
_entity.pdbx_description
1 polymer ?
#
loop_
_entity_poly.entity_id
_entity_poly.type
_entity_poly.pdbx_seq_one_letter_code
_entity_poly.pdbx_strand_id
1 'polypeptide(L)'
;MEWCIVEQFADILEIFYEVTKEISGDIYLTLSTTIIFIGIMTKSMMWYENDASLPSEVSSLVSTLKEEIMTRLRQWEENKLVTQSALLDPRFKKLAFSNTSERKLTNTMSSLKRKVCSIYIPNTITNTDTSIAQEASTYSQSLLWKSFDEEFDRCRAVHNPQAAGIIELDKYFNEPEIGKHEIL
;
A
#
# COMPACT_ATOMS: atom_id res chain seq x y z
N MET A 1 8.95 35.51 -27.10
CA MET A 1 7.56 35.09 -26.79
C MET A 1 7.47 33.56 -26.90
N GLU A 2 7.78 32.97 -28.05
CA GLU A 2 7.75 31.50 -28.22
C GLU A 2 8.72 30.74 -27.30
N TRP A 3 9.93 31.25 -27.08
CA TRP A 3 10.92 30.58 -26.20
C TRP A 3 10.41 30.37 -24.76
N CYS A 4 9.69 31.35 -24.20
CA CYS A 4 9.13 31.26 -22.85
C CYS A 4 7.99 30.22 -22.76
N ILE A 5 7.25 30.01 -23.85
CA ILE A 5 6.24 28.94 -23.93
C ILE A 5 6.92 27.57 -23.99
N VAL A 6 8.01 27.45 -24.76
CA VAL A 6 8.80 26.21 -24.86
C VAL A 6 9.43 25.84 -23.51
N GLU A 7 9.97 26.81 -22.77
CA GLU A 7 10.48 26.59 -21.41
C GLU A 7 9.37 26.08 -20.48
N GLN A 8 8.19 26.71 -20.48
CA GLN A 8 7.06 26.24 -19.66
C GLN A 8 6.57 24.84 -20.05
N PHE A 9 6.60 24.50 -21.35
CA PHE A 9 6.28 23.14 -21.79
C PHE A 9 7.31 22.13 -21.26
N ALA A 10 8.60 22.47 -21.26
CA ALA A 10 9.64 21.61 -20.72
C ALA A 10 9.42 21.37 -19.22
N ASP A 11 9.14 22.43 -18.45
CA ASP A 11 8.87 22.34 -17.01
C ASP A 11 7.64 21.44 -16.72
N ILE A 12 6.55 21.59 -17.47
CA ILE A 12 5.35 20.77 -17.32
C ILE A 12 5.60 19.30 -17.67
N LEU A 13 6.41 19.04 -18.69
CA LEU A 13 6.71 17.68 -19.16
C LEU A 13 7.76 16.97 -18.30
N GLU A 14 8.50 17.68 -17.46
CA GLU A 14 9.55 17.11 -16.61
C GLU A 14 9.02 15.96 -15.74
N ILE A 15 7.84 16.12 -15.13
CA ILE A 15 7.25 15.05 -14.30
C ILE A 15 6.96 13.76 -15.08
N PHE A 16 6.59 13.88 -16.36
CA PHE A 16 6.35 12.72 -17.22
C PHE A 16 7.66 12.02 -17.58
N TYR A 17 8.71 12.81 -17.81
CA TYR A 17 10.05 12.30 -18.06
C TYR A 17 10.60 11.56 -16.83
N GLU A 18 10.47 12.13 -15.64
CA GLU A 18 10.91 11.50 -14.38
C GLU A 18 10.19 10.17 -14.13
N VAL A 19 8.86 10.15 -14.25
CA VAL A 19 8.06 8.93 -14.11
C VAL A 19 8.45 7.88 -15.16
N THR A 20 8.64 8.30 -16.41
CA THR A 20 9.05 7.38 -17.48
C THR A 20 10.44 6.79 -17.22
N LYS A 21 11.37 7.61 -16.73
CA LYS A 21 12.73 7.20 -16.38
C LYS A 21 12.73 6.21 -15.23
N GLU A 22 11.93 6.46 -14.19
CA GLU A 22 11.77 5.56 -13.05
C GLU A 22 11.20 4.20 -13.50
N ILE A 23 10.11 4.21 -14.29
CA ILE A 23 9.48 2.99 -14.82
C ILE A 23 10.44 2.22 -15.74
N SER A 24 11.24 2.92 -16.54
CA SER A 24 12.16 2.30 -17.51
C SER A 24 13.47 1.83 -16.87
N GLY A 25 13.83 2.37 -15.70
CA GLY A 25 15.04 2.03 -14.96
C GLY A 25 14.87 0.86 -14.00
N ASP A 26 13.64 0.55 -13.58
CA ASP A 26 13.36 -0.51 -12.62
C ASP A 26 13.25 -1.90 -13.25
N ILE A 27 14.02 -2.85 -12.71
CA ILE A 27 13.99 -4.27 -13.09
C ILE A 27 12.86 -5.01 -12.32
N TYR A 28 12.45 -4.50 -11.15
CA TYR A 28 11.45 -5.15 -10.29
C TYR A 28 10.58 -4.14 -9.53
N LEU A 29 9.25 -4.33 -9.60
CA LEU A 29 8.17 -3.67 -8.82
C LEU A 29 7.65 -2.30 -9.30
N THR A 30 7.23 -2.22 -10.56
CA THR A 30 6.44 -1.09 -11.11
C THR A 30 5.01 -1.00 -10.56
N LEU A 31 4.46 -2.08 -10.01
CA LEU A 31 3.03 -2.13 -9.67
C LEU A 31 2.68 -1.33 -8.41
N SER A 32 3.53 -1.40 -7.36
CA SER A 32 3.29 -0.70 -6.10
C SER A 32 3.52 0.82 -6.20
N THR A 33 4.30 1.27 -7.18
CA THR A 33 4.56 2.69 -7.47
C THR A 33 3.52 3.31 -8.42
N THR A 34 2.75 2.50 -9.14
CA THR A 34 1.81 2.97 -10.16
C THR A 34 0.81 4.01 -9.61
N ILE A 35 0.19 3.75 -8.44
CA ILE A 35 -0.75 4.72 -7.82
C ILE A 35 -0.07 6.03 -7.46
N ILE A 36 1.18 5.95 -6.98
CA ILE A 36 1.96 7.11 -6.56
C ILE A 36 2.22 8.00 -7.76
N PHE A 37 2.68 7.43 -8.87
CA PHE A 37 2.94 8.19 -10.10
C PHE A 37 1.67 8.84 -10.64
N ILE A 38 0.56 8.10 -10.74
CA ILE A 38 -0.73 8.65 -11.18
C ILE A 38 -1.15 9.81 -10.28
N GLY A 39 -1.04 9.65 -8.96
CA GLY A 39 -1.40 10.68 -7.99
C GLY A 39 -0.54 11.94 -8.10
N ILE A 40 0.78 11.79 -8.18
CA ILE A 40 1.71 12.92 -8.32
C ILE A 40 1.49 13.67 -9.63
N MET A 41 1.39 12.95 -10.75
CA MET A 41 1.15 13.55 -12.06
C MET A 41 -0.20 14.29 -12.11
N THR A 42 -1.26 13.68 -11.59
CA THR A 42 -2.59 14.32 -11.52
C THR A 42 -2.54 15.59 -10.68
N LYS A 43 -1.90 15.55 -9.51
CA LYS A 43 -1.74 16.72 -8.64
C LYS A 43 -0.92 17.82 -9.30
N SER A 44 0.14 17.46 -10.02
CA SER A 44 0.96 18.42 -10.77
C SER A 44 0.12 19.14 -11.83
N MET A 45 -0.67 18.41 -12.62
CA MET A 45 -1.55 19.02 -13.63
C MET A 45 -2.63 19.90 -12.99
N MET A 46 -3.20 19.50 -11.84
CA MET A 46 -4.13 20.34 -11.10
C MET A 46 -3.48 21.62 -10.58
N TRP A 47 -2.20 21.59 -10.19
CA TRP A 47 -1.47 22.78 -9.78
C TRP A 47 -1.34 23.77 -10.93
N TYR A 48 -0.87 23.31 -12.10
CA TYR A 48 -0.77 24.16 -13.29
C TYR A 48 -2.12 24.67 -13.78
N GLU A 49 -3.17 23.84 -13.75
CA GLU A 49 -4.51 24.24 -14.19
C GLU A 49 -5.10 25.39 -13.35
N ASN A 50 -4.71 25.48 -12.06
CA ASN A 50 -5.14 26.56 -11.18
C ASN A 50 -4.30 27.85 -11.32
N ASP A 51 -3.22 27.82 -12.11
CA ASP A 51 -2.39 28.99 -12.36
C ASP A 51 -2.98 29.84 -13.48
N ALA A 52 -3.69 30.90 -13.08
CA ALA A 52 -4.30 31.86 -14.00
C ALA A 52 -3.29 32.73 -14.77
N SER A 53 -1.99 32.66 -14.45
CA SER A 53 -0.94 33.39 -15.15
C SER A 53 -0.42 32.68 -16.40
N LEU A 54 -0.80 31.41 -16.61
CA LEU A 54 -0.32 30.63 -17.74
C LEU A 54 -0.89 31.12 -19.08
N PRO A 55 -0.05 31.18 -20.14
CA PRO A 55 -0.52 31.43 -21.50
C PRO A 55 -1.56 30.41 -21.95
N SER A 56 -2.46 30.80 -22.86
CA SER A 56 -3.54 29.95 -23.36
C SER A 56 -3.06 28.61 -23.92
N GLU A 57 -1.93 28.61 -24.61
CA GLU A 57 -1.29 27.45 -25.22
C GLU A 57 -0.81 26.46 -24.15
N VAL A 58 -0.27 26.98 -23.05
CA VAL A 58 0.18 26.20 -21.89
C VAL A 58 -1.00 25.62 -21.14
N SER A 59 -2.02 26.43 -20.88
CA SER A 59 -3.27 25.98 -20.26
C SER A 59 -3.98 24.89 -21.07
N SER A 60 -3.94 25.00 -22.41
CA SER A 60 -4.46 23.97 -23.32
C SER A 60 -3.69 22.66 -23.19
N LEU A 61 -2.35 22.72 -23.20
CA LEU A 61 -1.50 21.54 -22.99
C LEU A 61 -1.80 20.85 -21.65
N VAL A 62 -1.84 21.61 -20.56
CA VAL A 62 -2.13 21.10 -19.20
C VAL A 62 -3.49 20.40 -19.17
N SER A 63 -4.52 21.00 -19.77
CA SER A 63 -5.86 20.43 -19.84
C SER A 63 -5.87 19.10 -20.59
N THR A 64 -5.21 19.04 -21.75
CA THR A 64 -5.07 17.81 -22.53
C THR A 64 -4.30 16.74 -21.76
N LEU A 65 -3.16 17.07 -21.15
CA LEU A 65 -2.37 16.12 -20.38
C LEU A 65 -3.15 15.55 -19.19
N LYS A 66 -3.89 16.40 -18.47
CA LYS A 66 -4.76 15.98 -17.37
C LYS A 66 -5.85 15.02 -17.85
N GLU A 67 -6.51 15.34 -18.96
CA GLU A 67 -7.52 14.46 -19.54
C GLU A 67 -6.93 13.11 -19.94
N GLU A 68 -5.76 13.09 -20.58
CA GLU A 68 -5.09 11.85 -20.99
C GLU A 68 -4.63 11.00 -19.78
N ILE A 69 -4.18 11.62 -18.68
CA ILE A 69 -3.93 10.91 -17.41
C ILE A 69 -5.22 10.25 -16.92
N MET A 70 -6.32 11.01 -16.84
CA MET A 70 -7.60 10.53 -16.33
C MET A 70 -8.25 9.47 -17.21
N THR A 71 -8.03 9.49 -18.52
CA THR A 71 -8.61 8.51 -19.44
C THR A 71 -7.75 7.24 -19.51
N ARG A 72 -6.44 7.38 -19.70
CA ARG A 72 -5.55 6.23 -19.94
C ARG A 72 -5.12 5.52 -18.67
N LEU A 73 -4.92 6.26 -17.58
CA LEU A 73 -4.35 5.70 -16.34
C LEU A 73 -5.40 5.27 -15.32
N ARG A 74 -6.66 5.68 -15.50
CA ARG A 74 -7.76 5.33 -14.60
C ARG A 74 -7.96 3.83 -14.39
N GLN A 75 -7.79 3.03 -15.44
CA GLN A 75 -7.92 1.56 -15.32
C GLN A 75 -6.90 0.96 -14.35
N TRP A 76 -5.71 1.55 -14.24
CA TRP A 76 -4.67 1.12 -13.31
C TRP A 76 -4.99 1.57 -11.89
N GLU A 77 -5.49 2.79 -11.75
CA GLU A 77 -5.90 3.32 -10.46
C GLU A 77 -7.09 2.58 -9.83
N GLU A 78 -7.98 2.01 -10.67
CA GLU A 78 -9.11 1.18 -10.25
C GLU A 78 -8.74 -0.31 -10.12
N ASN A 79 -7.54 -0.71 -10.56
CA ASN A 79 -7.11 -2.09 -10.53
C ASN A 79 -6.81 -2.54 -9.09
N LYS A 80 -7.43 -3.66 -8.68
CA LYS A 80 -7.26 -4.22 -7.32
C LYS A 80 -5.85 -4.70 -7.04
N LEU A 81 -5.16 -5.26 -8.04
CA LEU A 81 -3.77 -5.71 -7.86
C LEU A 81 -2.85 -4.51 -7.67
N VAL A 82 -3.04 -3.46 -8.47
CA VAL A 82 -2.30 -2.21 -8.34
C VAL A 82 -2.48 -1.60 -6.96
N THR A 83 -3.72 -1.33 -6.57
CA THR A 83 -4.03 -0.70 -5.28
C THR A 83 -3.58 -1.54 -4.10
N GLN A 84 -3.77 -2.86 -4.13
CA GLN A 84 -3.32 -3.75 -3.06
C GLN A 84 -1.80 -3.88 -3.01
N SER A 85 -1.11 -3.90 -4.16
CA SER A 85 0.36 -3.92 -4.18
C SER A 85 0.96 -2.66 -3.60
N ALA A 86 0.38 -1.49 -3.89
CA ALA A 86 0.80 -0.22 -3.30
C ALA A 86 0.56 -0.18 -1.78
N LEU A 87 -0.60 -0.67 -1.33
CA LEU A 87 -0.96 -0.72 0.08
C LEU A 87 -0.08 -1.70 0.88
N LEU A 88 0.32 -2.82 0.27
CA LEU A 88 1.16 -3.87 0.86
C LEU A 88 2.66 -3.60 0.69
N ASP A 89 3.06 -2.52 0.02
CA ASP A 89 4.47 -2.14 -0.07
C ASP A 89 4.86 -1.40 1.22
N PRO A 90 5.81 -1.92 2.02
CA PRO A 90 6.17 -1.34 3.31
C PRO A 90 6.80 0.06 3.21
N ARG A 91 7.30 0.43 2.02
CA ARG A 91 7.86 1.77 1.75
C ARG A 91 6.79 2.84 1.62
N PHE A 92 5.55 2.46 1.30
CA PHE A 92 4.49 3.42 0.98
C PHE A 92 3.24 3.25 1.83
N LYS A 93 2.75 2.02 2.01
CA LYS A 93 1.54 1.70 2.80
C LYS A 93 0.37 2.65 2.47
N LYS A 94 -0.11 3.41 3.45
CA LYS A 94 -1.21 4.38 3.31
C LYS A 94 -0.78 5.63 2.54
N LEU A 95 0.51 6.02 2.58
CA LEU A 95 1.03 7.20 1.87
C LEU A 95 0.92 7.09 0.36
N ALA A 96 0.91 5.86 -0.18
CA ALA A 96 0.69 5.64 -1.60
C ALA A 96 -0.59 6.33 -2.11
N PHE A 97 -1.58 6.54 -1.23
CA PHE A 97 -2.88 7.10 -1.55
C PHE A 97 -3.01 8.60 -1.23
N SER A 98 -1.94 9.26 -0.77
CA SER A 98 -1.95 10.68 -0.33
C SER A 98 -2.45 11.67 -1.39
N ASN A 99 -2.20 11.39 -2.67
CA ASN A 99 -2.66 12.21 -3.79
C ASN A 99 -3.84 11.56 -4.55
N THR A 100 -4.58 10.66 -3.89
CA THR A 100 -5.76 9.98 -4.43
C THR A 100 -6.98 10.22 -3.52
N SER A 101 -8.17 9.77 -3.93
CA SER A 101 -9.34 9.91 -3.08
C SER A 101 -9.30 8.96 -1.87
N GLU A 102 -9.65 9.46 -0.69
CA GLU A 102 -9.74 8.66 0.56
C GLU A 102 -10.61 7.41 0.38
N ARG A 103 -11.67 7.51 -0.43
CA ARG A 103 -12.54 6.39 -0.81
C ARG A 103 -11.75 5.20 -1.40
N LYS A 104 -10.69 5.45 -2.19
CA LYS A 104 -9.86 4.38 -2.79
C LYS A 104 -9.08 3.62 -1.73
N LEU A 105 -8.48 4.33 -0.76
CA LEU A 105 -7.81 3.69 0.37
C LEU A 105 -8.77 2.81 1.17
N THR A 106 -9.93 3.34 1.54
CA THR A 106 -10.96 2.60 2.30
C THR A 106 -11.47 1.37 1.56
N ASN A 107 -11.72 1.48 0.25
CA ASN A 107 -12.15 0.35 -0.57
C ASN A 107 -11.06 -0.72 -0.69
N THR A 108 -9.81 -0.30 -0.86
CA THR A 108 -8.65 -1.20 -0.99
C THR A 108 -8.43 -1.97 0.32
N MET A 109 -8.41 -1.26 1.44
CA MET A 109 -8.33 -1.80 2.79
C MET A 109 -9.44 -2.83 3.05
N SER A 110 -10.69 -2.48 2.77
CA SER A 110 -11.84 -3.38 2.95
C SER A 110 -11.75 -4.62 2.06
N SER A 111 -11.30 -4.45 0.82
CA SER A 111 -11.09 -5.56 -0.12
C SER A 111 -9.97 -6.48 0.34
N LEU A 112 -8.90 -5.93 0.90
CA LEU A 112 -7.78 -6.69 1.43
C LEU A 112 -8.17 -7.46 2.69
N LYS A 113 -8.85 -6.82 3.65
CA LYS A 113 -9.41 -7.48 4.84
C LYS A 113 -10.30 -8.67 4.46
N ARG A 114 -11.21 -8.49 3.49
CA ARG A 114 -12.05 -9.58 2.98
C ARG A 114 -11.23 -10.72 2.38
N LYS A 115 -10.16 -10.42 1.63
CA LYS A 115 -9.26 -11.46 1.10
C LYS A 115 -8.61 -12.24 2.23
N VAL A 116 -8.06 -11.57 3.23
CA VAL A 116 -7.45 -12.20 4.41
C VAL A 116 -8.45 -13.11 5.13
N CYS A 117 -9.68 -12.65 5.37
CA CYS A 117 -10.72 -13.47 5.99
C CYS A 117 -11.12 -14.69 5.15
N SER A 118 -11.00 -14.62 3.82
CA SER A 118 -11.35 -15.74 2.93
C SER A 118 -10.28 -16.83 2.85
N ILE A 119 -9.07 -16.59 3.40
CA ILE A 119 -8.00 -17.58 3.42
C ILE A 119 -8.34 -18.61 4.50
N TYR A 120 -8.70 -19.81 4.07
CA TYR A 120 -8.70 -20.98 4.94
C TYR A 120 -7.28 -21.54 4.97
N ILE A 121 -6.59 -21.36 6.10
CA ILE A 121 -5.36 -22.08 6.39
C ILE A 121 -5.80 -23.32 7.17
N PRO A 122 -5.80 -24.53 6.58
CA PRO A 122 -5.96 -25.74 7.37
C PRO A 122 -4.90 -25.69 8.46
N ASN A 123 -5.26 -25.91 9.72
CA ASN A 123 -4.34 -25.96 10.84
C ASN A 123 -3.18 -26.92 10.49
N THR A 124 -2.13 -26.37 9.91
CA THR A 124 -0.86 -27.07 9.82
C THR A 124 -0.35 -26.87 11.22
N ILE A 125 -0.24 -27.98 11.96
CA ILE A 125 0.38 -28.00 13.27
C ILE A 125 1.85 -27.60 13.04
N THR A 126 2.12 -26.30 12.89
CA THR A 126 3.46 -25.74 12.94
C THR A 126 3.80 -25.63 14.41
N ASN A 127 4.39 -26.70 14.92
CA ASN A 127 5.14 -26.72 16.16
C ASN A 127 6.41 -25.85 15.98
N THR A 128 6.23 -24.53 15.91
CA THR A 128 7.28 -23.50 15.85
C THR A 128 6.57 -22.23 16.32
N ASP A 129 6.82 -21.60 17.46
CA ASP A 129 7.95 -21.61 18.39
C ASP A 129 7.37 -21.31 19.80
N THR A 130 7.92 -21.80 20.91
CA THR A 130 9.08 -21.16 21.55
C THR A 130 9.74 -22.18 22.48
N SER A 131 10.92 -22.65 22.09
CA SER A 131 11.84 -23.31 23.02
C SER A 131 12.45 -22.24 23.93
N ILE A 132 11.71 -21.75 24.92
CA ILE A 132 12.35 -21.32 26.15
C ILE A 132 12.62 -22.62 26.88
N ALA A 133 13.89 -22.95 27.03
CA ALA A 133 14.34 -23.99 27.94
C ALA A 133 13.84 -23.64 29.35
N GLN A 134 12.65 -24.13 29.72
CA GLN A 134 12.30 -24.30 31.11
C GLN A 134 12.79 -25.69 31.48
N GLU A 135 13.93 -25.66 32.17
CA GLU A 135 14.39 -26.73 33.04
C GLU A 135 13.18 -27.42 33.66
N ALA A 136 13.10 -28.75 33.47
CA ALA A 136 12.08 -29.58 34.05
C ALA A 136 12.19 -29.53 35.58
N SER A 137 11.62 -28.50 36.19
CA SER A 137 11.39 -28.48 37.61
C SER A 137 10.21 -29.41 37.85
N THR A 138 10.50 -30.55 38.45
CA THR A 138 9.56 -31.54 38.96
C THR A 138 8.70 -30.94 40.09
N TYR A 139 7.90 -29.92 39.77
CA TYR A 139 6.84 -29.44 40.63
C TYR A 139 5.54 -30.01 40.11
N SER A 140 5.01 -30.94 40.90
CA SER A 140 3.63 -31.42 40.92
C SER A 140 2.72 -30.69 39.93
N GLN A 141 2.26 -31.39 38.89
CA GLN A 141 1.05 -31.02 38.15
C GLN A 141 -0.12 -31.02 39.15
N SER A 142 -0.21 -29.97 39.96
CA SER A 142 -1.30 -29.81 40.90
C SER A 142 -2.58 -29.78 40.07
N LEU A 143 -3.58 -30.55 40.48
CA LEU A 143 -4.92 -30.55 39.87
C LEU A 143 -5.48 -29.12 39.72
N LEU A 144 -5.04 -28.21 40.59
CA LEU A 144 -5.37 -26.78 40.57
C LEU A 144 -5.01 -26.11 39.23
N TRP A 145 -3.79 -26.33 38.72
CA TRP A 145 -3.35 -25.72 37.47
C TRP A 145 -3.82 -26.50 36.25
N LYS A 146 -4.02 -27.82 36.38
CA LYS A 146 -4.50 -28.65 35.27
C LYS A 146 -5.85 -28.20 34.72
N SER A 147 -6.82 -27.89 35.59
CA SER A 147 -8.12 -27.38 35.14
C SER A 147 -8.04 -25.97 34.55
N PHE A 148 -7.10 -25.15 35.06
CA PHE A 148 -6.85 -23.82 34.51
C PHE A 148 -6.21 -23.91 33.12
N ASP A 149 -5.18 -24.73 32.95
CA ASP A 149 -4.49 -24.96 31.69
C ASP A 149 -5.43 -25.60 30.65
N GLU A 150 -6.26 -26.56 31.06
CA GLU A 150 -7.31 -27.15 30.20
C GLU A 150 -8.33 -26.11 29.74
N GLU A 151 -8.75 -25.19 30.61
CA GLU A 151 -9.67 -24.12 30.25
C GLU A 151 -9.00 -23.03 29.40
N PHE A 152 -7.75 -22.70 29.70
CA PHE A 152 -6.92 -21.78 28.94
C PHE A 152 -6.66 -22.31 27.51
N ASP A 153 -6.33 -23.59 27.37
CA ASP A 153 -6.16 -24.25 26.07
C ASP A 153 -7.50 -24.37 25.32
N ARG A 154 -8.62 -24.57 26.01
CA ARG A 154 -9.98 -24.57 25.42
C ARG A 154 -10.36 -23.19 24.90
N CYS A 155 -10.03 -22.12 25.62
CA CYS A 155 -10.18 -20.73 25.15
C CYS A 155 -9.24 -20.45 23.95
N ARG A 156 -8.00 -20.93 23.98
CA ARG A 156 -7.05 -20.79 22.87
C ARG A 156 -7.47 -21.60 21.64
N ALA A 157 -8.17 -22.72 21.79
CA ALA A 157 -8.72 -23.48 20.68
C ALA A 157 -9.82 -22.71 19.91
N VAL A 158 -10.36 -21.63 20.49
CA VAL A 158 -11.21 -20.62 19.81
C VAL A 158 -10.34 -19.55 19.13
N HIS A 159 -9.16 -19.91 18.63
CA HIS A 159 -8.36 -19.01 17.81
C HIS A 159 -9.05 -18.89 16.44
N ASN A 160 -9.70 -17.76 16.17
CA ASN A 160 -10.26 -17.47 14.86
C ASN A 160 -9.11 -16.99 13.94
N PRO A 161 -8.61 -17.81 12.99
CA PRO A 161 -7.49 -17.43 12.12
C PRO A 161 -7.81 -16.20 11.26
N GLN A 162 -9.09 -15.94 10.98
CA GLN A 162 -9.52 -14.72 10.28
C GLN A 162 -9.32 -13.48 11.15
N ALA A 163 -9.66 -13.58 12.44
CA ALA A 163 -9.44 -12.49 13.40
C ALA A 163 -7.93 -12.24 13.59
N ALA A 164 -7.13 -13.30 13.68
CA ALA A 164 -5.67 -13.20 13.74
C ALA A 164 -5.10 -12.51 12.49
N GLY A 165 -5.57 -12.89 11.29
CA GLY A 165 -5.15 -12.24 10.04
C GLY A 165 -5.53 -10.75 9.95
N ILE A 166 -6.72 -10.37 10.45
CA ILE A 166 -7.10 -8.94 10.53
C ILE A 166 -6.18 -8.19 11.51
N ILE A 167 -5.91 -8.77 12.69
CA ILE A 167 -5.03 -8.17 13.70
C ILE A 167 -3.63 -7.96 13.14
N GLU A 168 -3.09 -8.96 12.44
CA GLU A 168 -1.76 -8.88 11.83
C GLU A 168 -1.70 -7.82 10.73
N LEU A 169 -2.74 -7.74 9.89
CA LEU A 169 -2.84 -6.71 8.87
C LEU A 169 -2.93 -5.30 9.50
N ASP A 170 -3.69 -5.15 10.58
CA ASP A 170 -3.77 -3.87 11.31
C ASP A 170 -2.43 -3.52 11.98
N LYS A 171 -1.67 -4.50 12.51
CA LYS A 171 -0.30 -4.30 12.99
C LYS A 171 0.62 -3.79 11.89
N TYR A 172 0.66 -4.46 10.74
CA TYR A 172 1.46 -4.06 9.59
C TYR A 172 1.22 -2.59 9.18
N PHE A 173 -0.04 -2.15 9.19
CA PHE A 173 -0.40 -0.77 8.86
C PHE A 173 -0.07 0.28 9.92
N ASN A 174 0.35 -0.14 11.11
CA ASN A 174 0.79 0.71 12.21
C ASN A 174 2.30 0.64 12.44
N GLU A 175 3.01 -0.28 11.77
CA GLU A 175 4.47 -0.27 11.73
C GLU A 175 4.99 1.01 11.08
N PRO A 176 6.16 1.52 11.52
CA PRO A 176 6.78 2.68 10.91
C PRO A 176 7.07 2.46 9.43
N GLU A 177 7.15 3.56 8.68
CA GLU A 177 7.49 3.54 7.26
C GLU A 177 9.00 3.32 7.09
N ILE A 178 9.35 2.52 6.09
CA ILE A 178 10.72 2.20 5.71
C ILE A 178 11.13 3.14 4.57
N GLY A 179 12.38 3.62 4.57
CA GLY A 179 12.89 4.46 3.49
C GLY A 179 12.87 3.72 2.14
N LYS A 180 12.63 4.45 1.03
CA LYS A 180 12.49 3.87 -0.33
C LYS A 180 13.65 2.91 -0.72
N HIS A 181 14.85 3.15 -0.19
CA HIS A 181 16.09 2.43 -0.51
C HIS A 181 16.50 1.35 0.50
N GLU A 182 15.72 1.09 1.55
CA GLU A 182 16.15 0.19 2.64
C GLU A 182 15.80 -1.30 2.42
N ILE A 183 15.21 -1.66 1.26
CA ILE A 183 14.79 -3.05 0.94
C ILE A 183 15.48 -3.59 -0.33
N LEU A 184 16.72 -3.15 -0.60
CA LEU A 184 17.57 -3.70 -1.65
C LEU A 184 18.78 -4.41 -1.05
#